data_AF-A0A351G805-F1
#
_entry.id   AF-A0A351G805-F1
#
_cell.length_a   1.000
_cell.length_b   1.000
_cell.length_c   1.000
_cell.angle_alpha   90.00
_cell.angle_beta   90.00
_cell.angle_gamma   90.00
#
_symmetry.space_group_name_H-M   'P 1'
#
loop_
_entity.id
_entity.type
_entity.pdbx_description
1 polymer ?
#
loop_
_entity_poly.entity_id
_entity_poly.type
_entity_poly.pdbx_seq_one_letter_code
_entity_poly.pdbx_strand_id
1 'polypeptide(L)'
;MIGALVAYGVYAVFPPDYRAKSVVVIDHNLEQAWNVSSGEASYFLTRETRKLLELAWSDETLGLVADRVGEVSVQELRDEILQLSQPEDGGWYFYANSPSASQAEKIAATWAVVFYQQTYEAVEVSAEVEQMRREINEVLERYPGLTVRDISKLIDRDFPTLYSGKGISHFIELDLAQTENLTVDRSVALSVYLLSGSVIGASGLALAALIFLRAKEKDAQQAE
;
A
#
# COMPACT_ATOMS: atom_id res chain seq x y z
N MET A 1 1.15 -7.56 37.04
CA MET A 1 1.40 -8.99 36.77
C MET A 1 0.14 -9.75 36.38
N ILE A 2 -0.95 -9.73 37.17
CA ILE A 2 -2.20 -10.44 36.82
C ILE A 2 -2.75 -10.00 35.44
N GLY A 3 -2.79 -8.70 35.15
CA GLY A 3 -3.25 -8.21 33.85
C GLY A 3 -2.42 -8.70 32.65
N ALA A 4 -1.10 -8.85 32.81
CA ALA A 4 -0.22 -9.40 31.77
C ALA A 4 -0.53 -10.89 31.51
N LEU A 5 -0.78 -11.67 32.57
CA LEU A 5 -1.12 -13.09 32.46
C LEU A 5 -2.47 -13.29 31.75
N VAL A 6 -3.47 -12.45 32.06
CA VAL A 6 -4.75 -12.47 31.36
C VAL A 6 -4.55 -12.16 29.88
N ALA A 7 -3.79 -11.11 29.55
CA ALA A 7 -3.51 -10.75 28.16
C ALA A 7 -2.71 -11.83 27.40
N TYR A 8 -1.77 -12.51 28.06
CA TYR A 8 -1.10 -13.68 27.49
C TYR A 8 -2.10 -14.80 27.17
N GLY A 9 -3.03 -15.09 28.10
CA GLY A 9 -4.09 -16.07 27.87
C GLY A 9 -4.98 -15.70 26.68
N VAL A 10 -5.36 -14.42 26.55
CA VAL A 10 -6.11 -13.92 25.38
C VAL A 10 -5.32 -14.12 24.09
N TYR A 11 -4.03 -13.79 24.08
CA TYR A 11 -3.17 -13.98 22.90
C TYR A 11 -3.04 -15.46 22.49
N ALA A 12 -3.01 -16.38 23.46
CA ALA A 12 -2.91 -17.80 23.17
C ALA A 12 -4.20 -18.40 22.59
N VAL A 13 -5.37 -17.90 23.01
CA VAL A 13 -6.68 -18.39 22.56
C VAL A 13 -7.16 -17.67 21.29
N PHE A 14 -6.85 -16.39 21.18
CA PHE A 14 -7.20 -15.51 20.05
C PHE A 14 -5.93 -14.83 19.52
N PRO A 15 -5.02 -15.61 18.90
CA PRO A 15 -3.80 -15.04 18.36
C PRO A 15 -4.16 -14.08 17.21
N PRO A 16 -3.45 -12.95 17.09
CA PRO A 16 -3.62 -12.07 15.94
C PRO A 16 -3.17 -12.78 14.66
N ASP A 17 -3.70 -12.35 13.52
CA ASP A 17 -3.34 -12.90 12.21
C ASP A 17 -1.83 -12.80 11.94
N TYR A 18 -1.36 -13.65 11.03
CA TYR A 18 -0.03 -13.51 10.46
C TYR A 18 -0.01 -12.35 9.48
N ARG A 19 1.13 -11.66 9.39
CA ARG A 19 1.41 -10.58 8.45
C ARG A 19 2.66 -10.96 7.66
N ALA A 20 2.52 -11.03 6.35
CA ALA A 20 3.65 -11.11 5.43
C ALA A 20 3.97 -9.72 4.85
N LYS A 21 5.22 -9.53 4.43
CA LYS A 21 5.70 -8.28 3.83
C LYS A 21 6.45 -8.59 2.54
N SER A 22 6.00 -8.00 1.44
CA SER A 22 6.68 -7.97 0.14
C SER A 22 7.20 -6.56 -0.14
N VAL A 23 8.27 -6.44 -0.95
CA VAL A 23 8.91 -5.15 -1.23
C VAL A 23 9.03 -4.91 -2.73
N VAL A 24 8.59 -3.73 -3.17
CA VAL A 24 8.85 -3.16 -4.50
C VAL A 24 9.61 -1.87 -4.31
N VAL A 25 10.75 -1.70 -4.97
CA VAL A 25 11.51 -0.45 -4.96
C VAL A 25 11.07 0.37 -6.17
N ILE A 26 10.72 1.63 -5.94
CA ILE A 26 10.26 2.56 -6.96
C ILE A 26 11.21 3.75 -6.96
N ASP A 27 11.76 4.06 -8.13
CA ASP A 27 12.59 5.24 -8.36
C ASP A 27 11.89 6.13 -9.38
N HIS A 28 11.61 7.38 -9.00
CA HIS A 28 10.95 8.34 -9.89
C HIS A 28 11.92 9.03 -10.88
N ASN A 29 13.23 8.76 -10.78
CA ASN A 29 14.30 9.31 -11.61
C ASN A 29 14.14 10.82 -11.88
N LEU A 30 13.94 11.60 -10.82
CA LEU A 30 13.67 13.04 -10.91
C LEU A 30 14.72 13.80 -11.72
N GLU A 31 15.98 13.35 -11.66
CA GLU A 31 17.10 13.94 -12.39
C GLU A 31 16.96 13.79 -13.91
N GLN A 32 16.32 12.71 -14.38
CA GLN A 32 16.06 12.48 -15.80
C GLN A 32 14.80 13.22 -16.27
N ALA A 33 13.81 13.33 -15.38
CA ALA A 33 12.52 13.94 -15.70
C ALA A 33 12.60 15.48 -15.80
N TRP A 34 13.43 16.15 -14.97
CA TRP A 34 13.49 17.62 -14.94
C TRP A 34 14.81 18.19 -14.41
N ASN A 35 15.15 19.38 -14.90
CA ASN A 35 16.23 20.23 -14.38
C ASN A 35 15.64 21.48 -13.70
N VAL A 36 14.86 21.30 -12.62
CA VAL A 36 14.03 22.39 -12.03
C VAL A 36 14.08 22.46 -10.50
N SER A 37 13.63 23.58 -9.95
CA SER A 37 13.64 23.92 -8.51
C SER A 37 12.93 22.89 -7.61
N SER A 38 13.32 22.84 -6.34
CA SER A 38 12.88 21.82 -5.35
C SER A 38 11.35 21.75 -5.12
N GLY A 39 10.61 22.84 -5.36
CA GLY A 39 9.16 22.88 -5.16
C GLY A 39 8.37 22.09 -6.21
N GLU A 40 8.81 22.13 -7.47
CA GLU A 40 8.15 21.44 -8.58
C GLU A 40 8.40 19.92 -8.54
N ALA A 41 9.59 19.51 -8.10
CA ALA A 41 9.94 18.11 -7.87
C ALA A 41 9.01 17.45 -6.83
N SER A 42 8.75 18.13 -5.71
CA SER A 42 7.85 17.63 -4.67
C SER A 42 6.41 17.42 -5.16
N TYR A 43 5.91 18.35 -6.00
CA TYR A 43 4.58 18.23 -6.60
C TYR A 43 4.51 17.05 -7.57
N PHE A 44 5.52 16.87 -8.41
CA PHE A 44 5.63 15.74 -9.32
C PHE A 44 5.62 14.41 -8.57
N LEU A 45 6.50 14.25 -7.57
CA LEU A 45 6.56 13.04 -6.73
C LEU A 45 5.20 12.72 -6.13
N THR A 46 4.57 13.70 -5.49
CA THR A 46 3.25 13.51 -4.86
C THR A 46 2.20 13.03 -5.86
N ARG A 47 2.23 13.57 -7.09
CA ARG A 47 1.29 13.21 -8.14
C ARG A 47 1.55 11.80 -8.67
N GLU A 48 2.80 11.44 -8.96
CA GLU A 48 3.13 10.11 -9.47
C GLU A 48 2.92 9.03 -8.41
N THR A 49 3.34 9.27 -7.17
CA THR A 49 3.03 8.40 -6.02
C THR A 49 1.53 8.18 -5.88
N ARG A 50 0.69 9.21 -6.07
CA ARG A 50 -0.77 9.06 -6.02
C ARG A 50 -1.29 8.14 -7.12
N LYS A 51 -0.80 8.25 -8.36
CA LYS A 51 -1.24 7.37 -9.45
C LYS A 51 -0.84 5.92 -9.19
N LEU A 52 0.36 5.70 -8.68
CA LEU A 52 0.83 4.36 -8.30
C LEU A 52 0.01 3.78 -7.13
N LEU A 53 -0.33 4.61 -6.15
CA LEU A 53 -1.28 4.26 -5.08
C LEU A 53 -2.64 3.84 -5.64
N GLU A 54 -3.21 4.65 -6.53
CA GLU A 54 -4.48 4.37 -7.19
C GLU A 54 -4.42 3.07 -8.00
N LEU A 55 -3.30 2.81 -8.67
CA LEU A 55 -3.06 1.57 -9.41
C LEU A 55 -2.99 0.36 -8.47
N ALA A 56 -2.23 0.45 -7.37
CA ALA A 56 -2.10 -0.64 -6.39
C ALA A 56 -3.46 -1.06 -5.79
N TRP A 57 -4.39 -0.10 -5.66
CA TRP A 57 -5.71 -0.30 -5.09
C TRP A 57 -6.85 -0.35 -6.12
N SER A 58 -6.53 -0.40 -7.43
CA SER A 58 -7.53 -0.45 -8.49
C SER A 58 -8.28 -1.80 -8.46
N ASP A 59 -9.55 -1.80 -8.90
CA ASP A 59 -10.33 -3.03 -9.00
C ASP A 59 -9.69 -4.04 -9.97
N GLU A 60 -9.02 -3.54 -11.01
CA GLU A 60 -8.24 -4.37 -11.95
C GLU A 60 -7.10 -5.08 -11.23
N THR A 61 -6.30 -4.36 -10.45
CA THR A 61 -5.21 -4.94 -9.66
C THR A 61 -5.70 -5.95 -8.65
N LEU A 62 -6.70 -5.57 -7.85
CA LEU A 62 -7.21 -6.47 -6.82
C LEU A 62 -7.94 -7.68 -7.42
N GLY A 63 -8.58 -7.52 -8.58
CA GLY A 63 -9.17 -8.62 -9.34
C GLY A 63 -8.12 -9.63 -9.79
N LEU A 64 -7.02 -9.17 -10.39
CA LEU A 64 -5.90 -10.03 -10.78
C LEU A 64 -5.24 -10.73 -9.57
N VAL A 65 -5.15 -10.04 -8.43
CA VAL A 65 -4.65 -10.65 -7.18
C VAL A 65 -5.59 -11.74 -6.69
N ALA A 66 -6.89 -11.44 -6.61
CA ALA A 66 -7.92 -12.39 -6.21
C ALA A 66 -7.91 -13.64 -7.10
N ASP A 67 -7.85 -13.46 -8.43
CA ASP A 67 -7.81 -14.54 -9.40
C ASP A 67 -6.58 -15.44 -9.25
N ARG A 68 -5.39 -14.83 -9.02
CA ARG A 68 -4.13 -15.58 -8.86
C ARG A 68 -4.01 -16.27 -7.50
N VAL A 69 -4.54 -15.66 -6.44
CA VAL A 69 -4.57 -16.26 -5.10
C VAL A 69 -5.61 -17.39 -5.05
N GLY A 70 -6.78 -17.19 -5.66
CA GLY A 70 -7.86 -18.15 -5.85
C GLY A 70 -8.77 -18.39 -4.64
N GLU A 71 -8.35 -17.92 -3.45
CA GLU A 71 -9.04 -18.19 -2.17
C GLU A 71 -9.61 -16.92 -1.51
N VAL A 72 -9.47 -15.77 -2.16
CA VAL A 72 -9.88 -14.46 -1.63
C VAL A 72 -10.60 -13.67 -2.70
N SER A 73 -11.62 -12.92 -2.30
CA SER A 73 -12.36 -11.98 -3.14
C SER A 73 -11.75 -10.58 -3.09
N VAL A 74 -12.08 -9.75 -4.08
CA VAL A 74 -11.69 -8.32 -4.09
C VAL A 74 -12.19 -7.59 -2.83
N GLN A 75 -13.39 -7.94 -2.35
CA GLN A 75 -13.94 -7.33 -1.15
C GLN A 75 -13.10 -7.68 0.09
N GLU A 76 -12.76 -8.96 0.26
CA GLU A 76 -11.90 -9.40 1.38
C GLU A 76 -10.53 -8.73 1.32
N LEU A 77 -9.94 -8.58 0.12
CA LEU A 77 -8.67 -7.86 -0.04
C LEU A 77 -8.75 -6.39 0.42
N ARG A 78 -9.90 -5.72 0.24
CA ARG A 78 -10.12 -4.33 0.68
C ARG A 78 -10.42 -4.23 2.18
N ASP A 79 -11.07 -5.23 2.75
CA ASP A 79 -11.52 -5.26 4.15
C ASP A 79 -10.37 -5.70 5.09
N GLU A 80 -9.32 -4.88 5.16
CA GLU A 80 -8.19 -4.96 6.13
C GLU A 80 -7.18 -6.11 5.96
N ILE A 81 -7.36 -6.98 4.94
CA ILE A 81 -6.33 -7.96 4.56
C ILE A 81 -5.07 -7.25 4.07
N LEU A 82 -5.22 -6.31 3.14
CA LEU A 82 -4.11 -5.60 2.53
C LEU A 82 -3.77 -4.31 3.27
N GLN A 83 -2.47 -4.03 3.41
CA GLN A 83 -1.98 -2.74 3.87
C GLN A 83 -0.77 -2.33 3.04
N LEU A 84 -0.72 -1.08 2.62
CA LEU A 84 0.41 -0.50 1.90
C LEU A 84 1.12 0.48 2.84
N SER A 85 2.45 0.42 2.92
CA SER A 85 3.20 1.45 3.65
C SER A 85 2.95 2.84 3.07
N GLN A 86 3.22 3.89 3.84
CA GLN A 86 3.28 5.25 3.29
C GLN A 86 4.33 5.27 2.18
N PRO A 87 3.91 5.42 0.92
CA PRO A 87 4.83 5.32 -0.19
C PRO A 87 5.57 6.63 -0.38
N GLU A 88 6.89 6.54 -0.40
CA GLU A 88 7.79 7.61 -0.81
C GLU A 88 8.63 7.11 -1.99
N ASP A 89 9.62 7.88 -2.39
CA ASP A 89 10.66 7.37 -3.29
C ASP A 89 11.45 6.25 -2.58
N GLY A 90 11.69 5.13 -3.26
CA GLY A 90 12.35 3.95 -2.72
C GLY A 90 11.40 2.79 -2.38
N GLY A 91 11.57 2.18 -1.21
CA GLY A 91 10.95 0.89 -0.86
C GLY A 91 9.47 1.00 -0.45
N TRP A 92 8.57 0.47 -1.29
CA TRP A 92 7.16 0.28 -1.00
C TRP A 92 6.92 -1.11 -0.39
N TYR A 93 6.26 -1.14 0.75
CA TYR A 93 5.97 -2.38 1.48
C TYR A 93 4.51 -2.78 1.32
N PHE A 94 4.32 -3.95 0.73
CA PHE A 94 3.03 -4.60 0.52
C PHE A 94 2.80 -5.61 1.62
N TYR A 95 1.89 -5.32 2.54
CA TYR A 95 1.55 -6.18 3.65
C TYR A 95 0.24 -6.91 3.38
N ALA A 96 0.18 -8.18 3.76
CA ALA A 96 -1.06 -8.95 3.79
C ALA A 96 -1.22 -9.65 5.13
N ASN A 97 -2.42 -9.59 5.71
CA ASN A 97 -2.79 -10.28 6.93
C ASN A 97 -3.61 -11.53 6.60
N SER A 98 -3.36 -12.66 7.26
CA SER A 98 -4.21 -13.84 7.19
C SER A 98 -4.03 -14.72 8.44
N PRO A 99 -5.06 -15.49 8.86
CA PRO A 99 -4.93 -16.55 9.86
C PRO A 99 -3.88 -17.62 9.50
N SER A 100 -3.54 -17.76 8.20
CA SER A 100 -2.53 -18.67 7.68
C SER A 100 -1.28 -17.91 7.22
N ALA A 101 -0.11 -18.27 7.76
CA ALA A 101 1.18 -17.70 7.38
C ALA A 101 1.46 -17.85 5.88
N SER A 102 1.20 -19.03 5.31
CA SER A 102 1.41 -19.30 3.89
C SER A 102 0.45 -18.51 3.00
N GLN A 103 -0.78 -18.30 3.45
CA GLN A 103 -1.75 -17.52 2.70
C GLN A 103 -1.39 -16.02 2.73
N ALA A 104 -0.98 -15.49 3.89
CA ALA A 104 -0.46 -14.12 4.00
C ALA A 104 0.71 -13.89 3.04
N GLU A 105 1.68 -14.81 3.01
CA GLU A 105 2.83 -14.74 2.11
C GLU A 105 2.40 -14.73 0.64
N LYS A 106 1.52 -15.67 0.26
CA LYS A 106 0.99 -15.76 -1.11
C LYS A 106 0.30 -14.46 -1.53
N ILE A 107 -0.55 -13.89 -0.66
CA ILE A 107 -1.29 -12.65 -0.96
C ILE A 107 -0.32 -11.48 -1.13
N ALA A 108 0.60 -11.26 -0.18
CA ALA A 108 1.55 -10.14 -0.22
C ALA A 108 2.45 -10.21 -1.45
N ALA A 109 3.03 -11.39 -1.74
CA ALA A 109 3.86 -11.60 -2.92
C ALA A 109 3.07 -11.38 -4.22
N THR A 110 1.86 -11.94 -4.31
CA THR A 110 1.01 -11.81 -5.51
C THR A 110 0.65 -10.36 -5.77
N TRP A 111 0.29 -9.60 -4.72
CA TRP A 111 -0.06 -8.18 -4.87
C TRP A 111 1.11 -7.35 -5.36
N ALA A 112 2.30 -7.53 -4.80
CA ALA A 112 3.51 -6.85 -5.27
C ALA A 112 3.85 -7.19 -6.73
N VAL A 113 3.76 -8.47 -7.12
CA VAL A 113 4.01 -8.93 -8.50
C VAL A 113 2.99 -8.34 -9.48
N VAL A 114 1.70 -8.37 -9.15
CA VAL A 114 0.65 -7.82 -10.02
C VAL A 114 0.80 -6.31 -10.17
N PHE A 115 1.07 -5.60 -9.08
CA PHE A 115 1.34 -4.17 -9.10
C PHE A 115 2.57 -3.85 -9.98
N TYR A 116 3.67 -4.58 -9.79
CA TYR A 116 4.89 -4.42 -10.57
C TYR A 116 4.61 -4.57 -12.07
N GLN A 117 3.92 -5.66 -12.47
CA GLN A 117 3.59 -5.93 -13.86
C GLN A 117 2.74 -4.83 -14.49
N GLN A 118 1.67 -4.42 -13.83
CA GLN A 118 0.81 -3.36 -14.36
C GLN A 118 1.51 -2.01 -14.42
N THR A 119 2.42 -1.73 -13.49
CA THR A 119 3.18 -0.47 -13.54
C THR A 119 4.19 -0.52 -14.67
N TYR A 120 4.90 -1.64 -14.84
CA TYR A 120 5.84 -1.83 -15.94
C TYR A 120 5.17 -1.66 -17.30
N GLU A 121 4.02 -2.29 -17.51
CA GLU A 121 3.21 -2.13 -18.73
C GLU A 121 2.79 -0.68 -18.95
N ALA A 122 2.38 0.03 -17.89
CA ALA A 122 1.99 1.44 -18.00
C ALA A 122 3.18 2.37 -18.32
N VAL A 123 4.37 2.08 -17.79
CA VAL A 123 5.62 2.80 -18.09
C VAL A 123 6.01 2.61 -19.56
N GLU A 124 5.95 1.37 -20.05
CA GLU A 124 6.27 1.02 -21.45
C GLU A 124 5.33 1.75 -22.43
N VAL A 125 4.02 1.68 -22.19
CA VAL A 125 3.02 2.41 -23.01
C VAL A 125 3.31 3.91 -23.00
N SER A 126 3.62 4.50 -21.86
CA SER A 126 3.94 5.93 -21.77
C SER A 126 5.22 6.32 -22.51
N ALA A 127 6.22 5.44 -22.57
CA ALA A 127 7.45 5.68 -23.33
C ALA A 127 7.15 5.74 -24.84
N GLU A 128 6.32 4.81 -25.33
CA GLU A 128 5.86 4.79 -26.73
C GLU A 128 5.05 6.05 -27.08
N VAL A 129 4.14 6.47 -26.19
CA VAL A 129 3.33 7.69 -26.36
C VAL A 129 4.22 8.91 -26.54
N GLU A 130 5.24 9.07 -25.71
CA GLU A 130 6.15 10.22 -25.78
C GLU A 130 7.07 10.17 -27.01
N GLN A 131 7.51 8.98 -27.42
CA GLN A 131 8.22 8.83 -28.70
C GLN A 131 7.34 9.28 -29.87
N MET A 132 6.10 8.80 -29.95
CA MET A 132 5.17 9.20 -31.00
C MET A 132 4.89 10.69 -30.97
N ARG A 133 4.71 11.27 -29.79
CA ARG A 133 4.49 12.72 -29.64
C ARG A 133 5.65 13.53 -30.22
N ARG A 134 6.89 13.10 -30.00
CA ARG A 134 8.08 13.73 -30.60
C ARG A 134 8.04 13.63 -32.14
N GLU A 135 7.78 12.44 -32.67
CA GLU A 135 7.68 12.22 -34.12
C GLU A 135 6.57 13.07 -34.77
N ILE A 136 5.40 13.15 -34.13
CA ILE A 136 4.27 13.98 -34.57
C ILE A 136 4.66 15.46 -34.60
N ASN A 137 5.32 15.96 -33.55
CA ASN A 137 5.77 17.34 -33.50
C ASN A 137 6.78 17.64 -34.62
N GLU A 138 7.74 16.74 -34.87
CA GLU A 138 8.69 16.87 -35.97
C GLU A 138 8.00 16.90 -37.35
N VAL A 139 6.96 16.08 -37.54
CA VAL A 139 6.17 16.07 -38.78
C VAL A 139 5.40 17.38 -38.94
N LEU A 140 4.78 17.90 -37.88
CA LEU A 140 4.07 19.18 -37.90
C LEU A 140 5.00 20.35 -38.19
N GLU A 141 6.21 20.35 -37.64
CA GLU A 141 7.23 21.35 -37.93
C GLU A 141 7.69 21.28 -39.39
N ARG A 142 7.81 20.07 -39.95
CA ARG A 142 8.19 19.86 -41.35
C ARG A 142 7.06 20.20 -42.33
N TYR A 143 5.81 20.04 -41.92
CA TYR A 143 4.62 20.25 -42.76
C TYR A 143 3.59 21.14 -42.06
N PRO A 144 3.79 22.47 -42.02
CA PRO A 144 2.95 23.41 -41.28
C PRO A 144 1.50 23.52 -41.79
N GLY A 145 1.19 22.89 -42.93
CA GLY A 145 -0.17 22.78 -43.47
C GLY A 145 -0.97 21.59 -42.95
N LEU A 146 -0.34 20.64 -42.24
CA LEU A 146 -1.07 19.57 -41.55
C LEU A 146 -1.74 20.12 -40.29
N THR A 147 -3.02 19.83 -40.12
CA THR A 147 -3.73 20.23 -38.90
C THR A 147 -3.70 19.10 -37.86
N VAL A 148 -3.82 19.48 -36.58
CA VAL A 148 -3.97 18.52 -35.46
C VAL A 148 -5.13 17.54 -35.70
N ARG A 149 -6.18 17.97 -36.41
CA ARG A 149 -7.34 17.13 -36.73
C ARG A 149 -7.00 16.02 -37.72
N ASP A 150 -6.10 16.28 -38.67
CA ASP A 150 -5.67 15.27 -39.65
C ASP A 150 -4.80 14.21 -38.99
N ILE A 151 -3.98 14.63 -38.03
CA ILE A 151 -3.12 13.75 -37.23
C ILE A 151 -3.95 12.92 -36.25
N SER A 152 -4.92 13.51 -35.56
CA SER A 152 -5.81 12.80 -34.64
C SER A 152 -6.49 11.61 -35.33
N LYS A 153 -6.95 11.78 -36.58
CA LYS A 153 -7.57 10.68 -37.35
C LYS A 153 -6.61 9.54 -37.69
N LEU A 154 -5.32 9.84 -37.85
CA LEU A 154 -4.28 8.83 -38.10
C LEU A 154 -3.94 8.09 -36.81
N ILE A 155 -3.80 8.83 -35.71
CA ILE A 155 -3.57 8.27 -34.38
C ILE A 155 -4.70 7.33 -33.98
N ASP A 156 -5.96 7.77 -34.09
CA ASP A 156 -7.15 6.97 -33.73
C ASP A 156 -7.26 5.68 -34.54
N ARG A 157 -6.75 5.70 -35.79
CA ARG A 157 -6.82 4.56 -36.71
C ARG A 157 -5.70 3.56 -36.46
N ASP A 158 -4.48 4.04 -36.28
CA ASP A 158 -3.28 3.22 -36.33
C ASP A 158 -2.74 2.87 -34.93
N PHE A 159 -3.14 3.61 -33.88
CA PHE A 159 -2.59 3.48 -32.52
C PHE A 159 -3.66 3.56 -31.41
N PRO A 160 -4.64 2.64 -31.39
CA PRO A 160 -5.71 2.65 -30.37
C PRO A 160 -5.20 2.42 -28.93
N THR A 161 -4.02 1.81 -28.76
CA THR A 161 -3.37 1.52 -27.47
C THR A 161 -2.89 2.78 -26.73
N LEU A 162 -2.86 3.94 -27.39
CA LEU A 162 -2.55 5.22 -26.74
C LEU A 162 -3.58 5.61 -25.68
N TYR A 163 -4.81 5.13 -25.80
CA TYR A 163 -5.88 5.40 -24.84
C TYR A 163 -5.90 4.44 -23.65
N SER A 164 -5.10 3.36 -23.68
CA SER A 164 -4.95 2.43 -22.56
C SER A 164 -3.88 2.84 -21.54
N GLY A 165 -3.16 3.93 -21.77
CA GLY A 165 -2.15 4.42 -20.84
C GLY A 165 -2.76 4.76 -19.48
N LYS A 166 -2.25 4.15 -18.40
CA LYS A 166 -2.69 4.40 -17.01
C LYS A 166 -2.17 5.73 -16.44
N GLY A 167 -1.63 6.60 -17.30
CA GLY A 167 -1.10 7.91 -16.93
C GLY A 167 0.19 7.87 -16.10
N ILE A 168 0.82 6.70 -15.96
CA ILE A 168 2.08 6.50 -15.23
C ILE A 168 3.23 7.05 -16.07
N SER A 169 4.11 7.85 -15.47
CA SER A 169 5.24 8.43 -16.20
C SER A 169 6.27 7.37 -16.63
N HIS A 170 6.86 7.55 -17.82
CA HIS A 170 7.92 6.66 -18.32
C HIS A 170 9.28 6.80 -17.60
N PHE A 171 9.41 7.79 -16.71
CA PHE A 171 10.61 7.98 -15.88
C PHE A 171 10.63 7.09 -14.64
N ILE A 172 9.53 6.40 -14.34
CA ILE A 172 9.44 5.54 -13.17
C ILE A 172 10.19 4.23 -13.48
N GLU A 173 11.15 3.91 -12.63
CA GLU A 173 11.82 2.61 -12.60
C GLU A 173 11.32 1.80 -11.41
N LEU A 174 11.16 0.49 -11.62
CA LEU A 174 10.71 -0.43 -10.59
C LEU A 174 11.65 -1.62 -10.48
N ASP A 175 11.93 -2.04 -9.26
CA ASP A 175 12.60 -3.29 -8.95
C ASP A 175 11.80 -4.12 -7.94
N LEU A 176 11.71 -5.41 -8.20
CA LEU A 176 10.96 -6.35 -7.37
C LEU A 176 11.90 -6.95 -6.32
N ALA A 177 12.20 -6.18 -5.28
CA ALA A 177 13.27 -6.48 -4.34
C ALA A 177 13.05 -7.76 -3.49
N GLN A 178 11.81 -8.04 -3.06
CA GLN A 178 11.53 -9.22 -2.24
C GLN A 178 10.11 -9.73 -2.45
N THR A 179 9.98 -10.90 -3.07
CA THR A 179 8.70 -11.62 -3.29
C THR A 179 8.73 -13.10 -2.89
N GLU A 180 9.91 -13.62 -2.54
CA GLU A 180 10.11 -14.99 -2.05
C GLU A 180 10.71 -14.99 -0.65
N ASN A 181 10.45 -16.05 0.12
CA ASN A 181 10.90 -16.20 1.51
C ASN A 181 10.57 -14.96 2.34
N LEU A 182 9.29 -14.56 2.30
CA LEU A 182 8.86 -13.32 2.92
C LEU A 182 9.03 -13.40 4.44
N THR A 183 9.30 -12.26 5.08
CA THR A 183 9.21 -12.18 6.53
C THR A 183 7.75 -12.28 6.93
N VAL A 184 7.40 -13.36 7.65
CA VAL A 184 6.05 -13.60 8.16
C VAL A 184 6.08 -13.58 9.68
N ASP A 185 5.44 -12.57 10.27
CA ASP A 185 5.33 -12.38 11.71
C ASP A 185 3.86 -12.30 12.13
N ARG A 186 3.57 -12.23 13.42
CA ARG A 186 2.22 -11.88 13.90
C ARG A 186 1.97 -10.40 13.68
N SER A 187 0.78 -10.04 13.20
CA SER A 187 0.40 -8.64 12.90
C SER A 187 0.49 -7.73 14.13
N VAL A 188 0.34 -8.30 15.32
CA VAL A 188 0.59 -7.65 16.61
C VAL A 188 1.52 -8.52 17.46
N ALA A 189 2.60 -7.92 17.94
CA ALA A 189 3.57 -8.60 18.79
C ALA A 189 3.00 -8.93 20.18
N LEU A 190 3.40 -10.07 20.75
CA LEU A 190 3.00 -10.49 22.10
C LEU A 190 3.33 -9.43 23.17
N SER A 191 4.45 -8.71 23.00
CA SER A 191 4.86 -7.63 23.92
C SER A 191 3.80 -6.53 24.04
N VAL A 192 3.09 -6.21 22.95
CA VAL A 192 2.01 -5.22 22.95
C VAL A 192 0.84 -5.70 23.81
N TYR A 193 0.45 -6.98 23.69
CA TYR A 193 -0.60 -7.56 24.55
C TYR A 193 -0.19 -7.56 26.01
N LEU A 194 1.05 -7.97 26.32
CA LEU A 194 1.56 -8.01 27.70
C LEU A 194 1.61 -6.61 28.34
N LEU A 195 2.05 -5.61 27.57
CA LEU A 195 2.11 -4.22 28.02
C LEU A 195 0.69 -3.68 28.25
N SER A 196 -0.20 -3.78 27.27
CA SER A 196 -1.58 -3.31 27.37
C SER A 196 -2.33 -3.98 28.52
N GLY A 197 -2.20 -5.31 28.64
CA GLY A 197 -2.77 -6.06 29.76
C GLY A 197 -2.23 -5.62 31.12
N SER A 198 -0.93 -5.32 31.22
CA SER A 198 -0.33 -4.80 32.44
C SER A 198 -0.89 -3.44 32.84
N VAL A 199 -1.01 -2.52 31.87
CA VAL A 199 -1.55 -1.18 32.10
C VAL A 199 -3.03 -1.25 32.51
N ILE A 200 -3.85 -1.99 31.77
CA ILE A 200 -5.28 -2.16 32.09
C ILE A 200 -5.45 -2.80 33.47
N GLY A 201 -4.69 -3.86 33.76
CA GLY A 201 -4.75 -4.53 35.06
C GLY A 201 -4.33 -3.63 36.23
N ALA A 202 -3.26 -2.84 36.07
CA ALA A 202 -2.82 -1.90 37.10
C ALA A 202 -3.83 -0.78 37.33
N SER A 203 -4.36 -0.18 36.26
CA SER A 203 -5.39 0.86 36.34
C SER A 203 -6.68 0.34 36.97
N GLY A 204 -7.11 -0.88 36.62
CA GLY A 204 -8.27 -1.52 37.22
C GLY A 204 -8.11 -1.76 38.73
N LEU A 205 -6.94 -2.23 39.16
CA LEU A 205 -6.64 -2.41 40.58
C LEU A 205 -6.60 -1.08 41.34
N ALA A 206 -5.99 -0.05 40.76
CA ALA A 206 -5.96 1.28 41.36
C ALA A 206 -7.37 1.87 41.51
N LEU A 207 -8.21 1.74 40.48
CA LEU A 207 -9.60 2.19 40.51
C LEU A 207 -10.41 1.44 41.58
N ALA A 208 -10.27 0.11 41.63
CA ALA A 208 -10.92 -0.71 42.65
C ALA A 208 -10.49 -0.26 44.06
N ALA A 209 -9.20 -0.05 44.30
CA ALA A 209 -8.69 0.44 45.58
C ALA A 209 -9.29 1.80 45.96
N LEU A 210 -9.37 2.75 45.02
CA LEU A 210 -10.01 4.05 45.26
C LEU A 210 -11.49 3.92 45.64
N ILE A 211 -12.23 3.03 44.97
CA ILE A 211 -13.64 2.77 45.29
C ILE A 211 -13.78 2.18 46.69
N PHE A 212 -12.96 1.20 47.06
CA PHE A 212 -12.99 0.59 48.39
C PHE A 212 -12.60 1.57 49.50
N LEU A 213 -11.58 2.41 49.29
CA LEU A 213 -11.20 3.44 50.25
C LEU A 213 -12.33 4.44 50.46
N ARG A 214 -12.97 4.89 49.38
CA ARG A 214 -14.10 5.81 49.45
C ARG A 214 -15.33 5.20 50.13
N ALA A 215 -15.60 3.92 49.93
CA ALA A 215 -16.68 3.21 50.62
C ALA A 215 -16.42 3.21 52.14
N LYS A 216 -15.18 2.89 52.55
CA LYS A 216 -14.79 2.87 53.96
C LYS A 216 -14.87 4.25 54.64
N GLU A 217 -14.51 5.33 53.94
CA GLU A 217 -14.67 6.70 54.45
C GLU A 217 -16.13 7.05 54.73
N LYS A 218 -17.06 6.63 53.85
CA LYS A 218 -18.49 6.85 54.06
C LYS A 218 -19.03 6.08 55.25
N ASP A 219 -18.61 4.83 55.43
CA ASP A 219 -19.02 4.00 56.56
C ASP A 219 -18.56 4.60 57.90
N ALA A 220 -17.34 5.18 57.92
CA ALA A 220 -16.82 5.86 59.11
C ALA A 220 -17.62 7.15 59.44
N GLN A 221 -18.01 7.93 58.44
CA GLN A 221 -18.81 9.16 58.63
C GLN A 221 -20.24 8.89 59.11
N GLN A 222 -20.80 7.69 58.88
CA GLN A 222 -22.14 7.32 59.34
C GLN A 222 -22.16 6.77 60.78
N ALA A 223 -20.99 6.45 61.33
CA ALA A 223 -20.84 5.91 62.68
C ALA A 223 -20.56 6.98 63.76
N GLU A 224 -20.25 8.22 63.34
CA GLU A 224 -20.19 9.43 64.19
C GLU A 224 -21.55 10.13 64.26
#